data_AF-A0A6G6K6K5-F1
#
_entry.id   AF-A0A6G6K6K5-F1
#
_cell.length_a   1.000
_cell.length_b   1.000
_cell.length_c   1.000
_cell.angle_alpha   90.00
_cell.angle_beta   90.00
_cell.angle_gamma   90.00
#
_symmetry.space_group_name_H-M   'P 1'
#
loop_
_entity.id
_entity.type
_entity.pdbx_description
1 polymer ?
#
loop_
_entity_poly.entity_id
_entity_poly.type
_entity_poly.pdbx_seq_one_letter_code
_entity_poly.pdbx_strand_id
1 'polypeptide(L)'
;MNAALERCEGYITLGMLNEAREELRSVPRQLRTTFPYMATCMNLCLHFNWWEEGAELGRNLVLRWPANDEVRAATIHCMLKAGRELDGILLMRGIDAGPSAEDDEVDDDEADLDLPDNDRDWHRR
;
A
#
# COMPACT_ATOMS: atom_id res chain seq x y z
N MET A 1 2.29 16.71 16.01
CA MET A 1 2.76 15.47 15.36
C MET A 1 2.47 14.31 16.30
N ASN A 2 2.07 13.12 15.81
CA ASN A 2 1.62 12.03 16.69
C ASN A 2 2.83 11.21 17.17
N ALA A 3 2.98 11.06 18.48
CA ALA A 3 4.13 10.36 19.08
C ALA A 3 4.31 8.90 18.62
N ALA A 4 3.24 8.22 18.21
CA ALA A 4 3.33 6.86 17.65
C ALA A 4 3.99 6.85 16.26
N LEU A 5 3.66 7.83 15.40
CA LEU A 5 4.29 7.95 14.08
C LEU A 5 5.77 8.30 14.18
N GLU A 6 6.12 9.21 15.09
CA GLU A 6 7.52 9.55 15.38
C GLU A 6 8.32 8.33 15.83
N ARG A 7 7.73 7.48 16.69
CA ARG A 7 8.36 6.21 17.09
C ARG A 7 8.47 5.23 15.92
N CYS A 8 7.44 5.09 15.09
CA CYS A 8 7.51 4.26 13.89
C CYS A 8 8.68 4.66 12.98
N GLU A 9 8.79 5.95 12.66
CA GLU A 9 9.89 6.47 11.82
C GLU A 9 11.26 6.21 12.44
N GLY A 10 11.38 6.40 13.76
CA GLY A 10 12.59 6.07 14.52
C GLY A 10 12.95 4.58 14.42
N TYR A 11 11.98 3.68 14.62
CA TYR A 11 12.20 2.24 14.52
C TYR A 11 12.57 1.79 13.11
N ILE A 12 11.93 2.35 12.08
CA ILE A 12 12.29 2.09 10.67
C ILE A 12 13.76 2.49 10.42
N THR A 13 14.15 3.69 10.86
CA THR A 13 15.52 4.19 10.71
C THR A 13 16.56 3.29 11.39
N LEU A 14 16.19 2.66 12.50
CA LEU A 14 17.04 1.72 13.25
C LEU A 14 16.98 0.28 12.73
N GLY A 15 16.18 -0.01 11.69
CA GLY A 15 15.98 -1.37 11.17
C GLY A 15 15.13 -2.28 12.06
N MET A 16 14.46 -1.71 13.06
CA MET A 16 13.55 -2.41 13.98
C MET A 16 12.15 -2.51 13.37
N LEU A 17 12.04 -3.26 12.26
CA LEU A 17 10.86 -3.25 11.39
C LEU A 17 9.61 -3.86 12.05
N ASN A 18 9.79 -4.83 12.95
CA ASN A 18 8.67 -5.48 13.64
C ASN A 18 8.05 -4.53 14.67
N GLU A 19 8.89 -3.84 15.43
CA GLU A 19 8.50 -2.83 16.41
C GLU A 19 7.83 -1.63 15.74
N ALA A 20 8.38 -1.19 14.60
CA ALA A 20 7.74 -0.18 13.76
C ALA A 20 6.33 -0.58 13.34
N ARG A 21 6.14 -1.85 12.93
CA ARG A 21 4.83 -2.37 12.52
C ARG A 21 3.85 -2.47 13.69
N GLU A 22 4.33 -2.85 14.88
CA GLU A 22 3.51 -2.89 16.09
C GLU A 22 3.05 -1.49 16.51
N GLU A 23 3.97 -0.52 16.50
CA GLU A 23 3.65 0.86 16.83
C GLU A 23 2.66 1.47 15.82
N LEU A 24 2.76 1.11 14.54
CA LEU A 24 1.84 1.60 13.52
C LEU A 24 0.38 1.19 13.78
N ARG A 25 0.16 0.05 14.44
CA ARG A 25 -1.17 -0.42 14.84
C ARG A 25 -1.77 0.43 15.97
N SER A 26 -0.91 1.06 16.78
CA SER A 26 -1.31 1.95 17.88
C SER A 26 -1.84 3.31 17.36
N VAL A 27 -1.54 3.66 16.10
CA VAL A 27 -1.96 4.93 15.51
C VAL A 27 -3.50 5.02 15.45
N PRO A 28 -4.09 6.12 15.99
CA PRO A 28 -5.53 6.36 15.96
C PRO A 28 -6.12 6.30 14.56
N ARG A 29 -7.31 5.71 14.41
CA ARG A 29 -7.99 5.52 13.12
C ARG A 29 -8.14 6.81 12.31
N GLN A 30 -8.37 7.94 12.98
CA GLN A 30 -8.55 9.26 12.35
C GLN A 30 -7.29 9.73 11.62
N LEU A 31 -6.11 9.25 12.02
CA LEU A 31 -4.84 9.62 11.40
C LEU A 31 -4.42 8.66 10.28
N ARG A 32 -5.10 7.53 10.12
CA ARG A 32 -4.72 6.49 9.15
C ARG A 32 -4.95 6.90 7.69
N THR A 33 -5.59 8.04 7.44
CA THR A 33 -5.80 8.60 6.10
C THR A 33 -4.93 9.82 5.83
N THR A 34 -4.08 10.19 6.79
CA THR A 34 -3.16 11.33 6.66
C THR A 34 -1.90 10.92 5.91
N PHE A 35 -1.27 11.89 5.26
CA PHE A 35 -0.04 11.65 4.51
C PHE A 35 1.06 10.99 5.35
N PRO A 36 1.40 11.45 6.57
CA PRO A 36 2.49 10.86 7.35
C PRO A 36 2.27 9.38 7.67
N TYR A 37 1.04 8.99 7.99
CA TYR A 37 0.72 7.58 8.22
C TYR A 37 0.92 6.75 6.96
N MET A 38 0.34 7.18 5.83
CA MET A 38 0.44 6.42 4.58
C MET A 38 1.86 6.37 4.03
N ALA A 39 2.64 7.45 4.18
CA ALA A 39 4.07 7.46 3.83
C ALA A 39 4.87 6.48 4.70
N THR A 40 4.54 6.37 6.00
CA THR A 40 5.14 5.37 6.89
C THR A 40 4.79 3.95 6.44
N CYS A 41 3.54 3.69 6.07
CA CYS A 41 3.12 2.40 5.49
C CYS A 41 3.92 2.08 4.22
N MET A 42 4.10 3.06 3.33
CA MET A 42 4.87 2.89 2.10
C MET A 42 6.33 2.53 2.38
N ASN A 43 6.97 3.18 3.35
CA ASN A 43 8.32 2.83 3.78
C ASN A 43 8.39 1.40 4.32
N LEU A 44 7.41 0.95 5.10
CA LEU A 44 7.38 -0.43 5.58
C LEU A 44 7.22 -1.43 4.42
N CYS A 45 6.37 -1.15 3.43
CA CYS A 45 6.25 -1.98 2.23
C CYS A 45 7.61 -2.15 1.53
N LEU A 46 8.38 -1.06 1.37
CA LEU A 46 9.72 -1.11 0.79
C LEU A 46 10.67 -1.99 1.61
N HIS A 47 10.67 -1.86 2.94
CA HIS A 47 11.55 -2.63 3.80
C HIS A 47 11.19 -4.12 3.89
N PHE A 48 9.89 -4.46 3.79
CA PHE A 48 9.42 -5.85 3.80
C PHE A 48 9.37 -6.49 2.42
N ASN A 49 9.74 -5.76 1.36
CA ASN A 49 9.65 -6.22 -0.03
C ASN A 49 8.21 -6.56 -0.48
N TRP A 50 7.21 -5.87 0.08
CA TRP A 50 5.80 -6.00 -0.30
C TRP A 50 5.54 -5.13 -1.52
N TRP A 51 6.01 -5.60 -2.68
CA TRP A 51 6.10 -4.79 -3.89
C TRP A 51 4.74 -4.46 -4.49
N GLU A 52 3.81 -5.41 -4.53
CA GLU A 52 2.47 -5.19 -5.06
C GLU A 52 1.68 -4.24 -4.16
N GLU A 53 1.65 -4.51 -2.85
CA GLU A 53 0.96 -3.66 -1.88
C GLU A 53 1.56 -2.25 -1.84
N GLY A 54 2.89 -2.15 -1.97
CA GLY A 54 3.58 -0.88 -2.09
C GLY A 54 3.23 -0.14 -3.39
N ALA A 55 3.07 -0.84 -4.51
CA ALA A 55 2.67 -0.23 -5.78
C ALA A 55 1.25 0.33 -5.70
N GLU A 56 0.31 -0.42 -5.12
CA GLU A 56 -1.09 0.01 -4.96
C GLU A 56 -1.24 1.17 -3.97
N LEU A 57 -0.63 1.06 -2.80
CA LEU A 57 -0.62 2.13 -1.81
C LEU A 57 0.05 3.38 -2.38
N GLY A 58 1.21 3.20 -3.00
CA GLY A 58 1.99 4.26 -3.62
C GLY A 58 1.24 4.98 -4.74
N ARG A 59 0.48 4.26 -5.57
CA ARG A 59 -0.37 4.85 -6.61
C ARG A 59 -1.42 5.78 -6.01
N ASN A 60 -2.13 5.31 -4.98
CA ASN A 60 -3.11 6.13 -4.27
C ASN A 60 -2.48 7.38 -3.63
N LEU A 61 -1.27 7.23 -3.09
CA LEU A 61 -0.50 8.35 -2.53
C LEU A 61 -0.11 9.38 -3.60
N VAL A 62 0.38 8.94 -4.76
CA VAL A 62 0.75 9.84 -5.87
C VAL A 62 -0.47 10.60 -6.38
N LEU A 63 -1.63 9.96 -6.51
CA LEU A 63 -2.86 10.63 -6.95
C LEU A 63 -3.31 11.73 -5.96
N ARG A 64 -3.17 11.47 -4.66
CA ARG A 64 -3.63 12.41 -3.62
C ARG A 64 -2.60 13.48 -3.27
N TRP A 65 -1.32 13.19 -3.43
CA TRP A 65 -0.20 14.11 -3.18
C TRP A 65 0.79 14.12 -4.37
N PRO A 66 0.35 14.60 -5.56
CA PRO A 66 1.10 14.46 -6.80
C PRO A 66 2.42 15.24 -6.81
N ALA A 67 2.56 16.27 -5.96
CA ALA A 67 3.79 17.05 -5.85
C ALA A 67 4.91 16.36 -5.05
N ASN A 68 4.66 15.18 -4.46
CA ASN A 68 5.67 14.46 -3.69
C ASN A 68 6.46 13.49 -4.59
N ASP A 69 7.64 13.91 -5.02
CA ASP A 69 8.50 13.13 -5.92
C ASP A 69 9.12 11.90 -5.24
N GLU A 70 9.34 11.94 -3.91
CA GLU A 70 9.88 10.80 -3.15
C GLU A 70 8.89 9.64 -3.13
N VAL A 71 7.61 9.94 -2.85
CA VAL A 71 6.52 8.97 -2.93
C VAL A 71 6.40 8.43 -4.35
N ARG A 72 6.46 9.30 -5.37
CA ARG A 72 6.40 8.84 -6.76
C ARG A 72 7.53 7.87 -7.09
N ALA A 73 8.76 8.19 -6.71
CA ALA A 73 9.92 7.35 -6.92
C ALA A 73 9.80 6.00 -6.19
N ALA A 74 9.33 6.01 -4.93
CA ALA A 74 9.05 4.80 -4.17
C ALA A 74 7.99 3.92 -4.85
N THR A 75 6.89 4.51 -5.34
CA THR A 75 5.84 3.80 -6.06
C THR A 75 6.37 3.14 -7.34
N ILE A 76 7.13 3.90 -8.13
CA ILE A 76 7.76 3.37 -9.36
C ILE A 76 8.71 2.21 -9.01
N HIS A 77 9.49 2.34 -7.93
CA HIS A 77 10.37 1.27 -7.48
C HIS A 77 9.60 -0.01 -7.16
N CYS A 78 8.50 0.10 -6.40
CA CYS A 78 7.59 -1.01 -6.13
C CYS A 78 7.04 -1.63 -7.41
N MET A 79 6.53 -0.83 -8.35
CA MET A 79 6.00 -1.30 -9.65
C MET A 79 7.06 -2.06 -10.46
N LEU A 80 8.29 -1.57 -10.52
CA LEU A 80 9.40 -2.27 -11.20
C LEU A 80 9.72 -3.61 -10.52
N LYS A 81 9.75 -3.64 -9.18
CA LYS A 81 10.03 -4.88 -8.42
C LYS A 81 8.91 -5.90 -8.48
N ALA A 82 7.68 -5.44 -8.67
CA ALA A 82 6.49 -6.25 -8.91
C ALA A 82 6.40 -6.79 -10.36
N GLY A 83 7.26 -6.35 -11.29
CA GLY A 83 7.18 -6.72 -12.70
C GLY A 83 6.17 -5.89 -13.51
N ARG A 84 5.59 -4.85 -12.91
CA ARG A 84 4.67 -3.88 -13.52
C ARG A 84 5.43 -2.72 -14.16
N GLU A 85 6.39 -3.05 -15.02
CA GLU A 85 7.32 -2.06 -15.57
C GLU A 85 6.63 -0.95 -16.37
N LEU A 86 5.62 -1.32 -17.16
CA LEU A 86 4.85 -0.36 -17.97
C LEU A 86 4.13 0.68 -17.11
N ASP A 87 3.50 0.25 -16.01
CA ASP A 87 2.81 1.14 -15.07
C ASP A 87 3.80 2.13 -14.45
N GLY A 88 4.98 1.65 -14.06
CA GLY A 88 6.06 2.50 -13.56
C GLY A 88 6.52 3.55 -14.58
N ILE A 89 6.64 3.16 -15.87
CA ILE A 89 7.01 4.07 -16.96
C ILE A 89 5.94 5.14 -17.20
N LEU A 90 4.67 4.75 -17.18
CA LEU A 90 3.55 5.69 -17.33
C LEU A 90 3.51 6.66 -16.14
N LEU A 91 3.69 6.16 -14.92
CA LEU A 91 3.69 6.98 -13.72
C LEU A 91 4.85 7.98 -13.68
N MET A 92 6.04 7.61 -14.19
CA MET A 92 7.16 8.55 -14.39
C MET A 92 6.79 9.75 -15.28
N ARG A 93 5.89 9.54 -16.24
CA ARG A 93 5.40 10.59 -17.15
C ARG A 93 4.18 11.34 -16.60
N GLY A 94 3.78 11.06 -15.37
CA GLY A 94 2.59 11.62 -14.75
C GLY A 94 1.28 11.06 -15.32
N ILE A 95 1.34 9.90 -15.98
CA ILE A 95 0.19 9.20 -16.52
C ILE A 95 -0.16 8.07 -15.56
N ASP A 96 -1.39 8.06 -15.07
CA ASP A 96 -1.91 6.97 -14.26
C ASP A 96 -2.52 5.88 -15.16
N ALA A 97 -1.99 4.66 -15.07
CA ALA A 97 -2.42 3.52 -15.88
C ALA A 97 -3.76 2.91 -15.45
N GLY A 98 -4.28 3.29 -14.27
CA GLY A 98 -5.44 2.60 -13.69
C GLY A 98 -5.03 1.53 -12.67
N PRO A 99 -5.99 0.92 -11.95
CA PRO A 99 -5.73 -0.28 -11.16
C PRO A 99 -5.28 -1.44 -12.07
N SER A 100 -4.45 -2.34 -11.54
CA SER A 100 -4.07 -3.57 -12.23
C SER A 100 -5.31 -4.42 -12.49
N ALA A 101 -5.52 -4.83 -13.73
CA ALA A 101 -6.69 -5.58 -14.17
C ALA A 101 -6.59 -7.08 -13.82
N GLU A 102 -6.47 -7.42 -12.53
CA GLU A 102 -6.47 -8.81 -12.05
C GLU A 102 -7.77 -9.21 -11.31
N ASP A 103 -8.80 -8.36 -11.30
CA ASP A 103 -10.09 -8.64 -10.63
C ASP A 103 -11.33 -8.56 -11.56
N ASP A 104 -11.18 -8.84 -12.85
CA ASP A 104 -12.34 -8.99 -13.77
C ASP A 104 -12.41 -10.43 -14.31
N GLU A 105 -12.51 -11.43 -13.42
CA GLU A 105 -13.25 -12.65 -13.76
C GLU A 105 -14.74 -12.37 -13.55
N VAL A 106 -15.34 -11.73 -14.56
CA VAL A 106 -16.79 -11.62 -14.70
C VAL A 106 -17.27 -12.92 -15.36
N ASP A 107 -17.55 -13.95 -14.58
CA ASP A 107 -18.41 -15.04 -15.03
C ASP A 107 -19.87 -14.64 -14.74
N ASP A 108 -20.49 -14.03 -15.76
CA ASP A 108 -21.94 -14.00 -15.91
C ASP A 108 -22.43 -15.44 -16.11
N ASP A 109 -22.99 -16.06 -15.07
CA ASP A 109 -24.02 -17.10 -15.24
C ASP A 109 -24.89 -17.18 -13.97
N GLU A 110 -26.19 -16.93 -14.16
CA GLU A 110 -27.22 -17.09 -13.14
C GLU A 110 -27.25 -18.52 -12.56
N ALA A 111 -27.24 -18.65 -11.24
CA ALA A 111 -28.00 -19.70 -10.52
C ALA A 111 -28.05 -19.44 -9.00
N ASP A 112 -29.26 -19.11 -8.54
CA ASP A 112 -29.87 -19.46 -7.26
C ASP A 112 -29.11 -19.32 -5.92
N LEU A 113 -29.62 -18.36 -5.14
CA LEU A 113 -29.77 -18.36 -3.67
C LEU A 113 -29.39 -19.66 -2.92
N ASP A 114 -28.30 -19.60 -2.17
CA ASP A 114 -28.30 -19.85 -0.73
C ASP A 114 -26.95 -19.37 -0.13
N LEU A 115 -26.99 -18.29 0.64
CA LEU A 115 -25.83 -17.79 1.39
C LEU A 115 -25.73 -18.56 2.72
N PRO A 116 -24.67 -19.33 2.99
CA PRO A 116 -24.27 -19.60 4.35
C PRO A 116 -23.37 -18.46 4.84
N ASP A 117 -23.76 -17.87 5.96
CA ASP A 117 -22.92 -16.99 6.77
C ASP A 117 -21.55 -17.64 7.05
N ASN A 118 -20.54 -16.77 7.11
CA ASN A 118 -19.56 -16.71 8.20
C ASN A 118 -18.07 -16.90 7.82
N ASP A 119 -17.29 -15.90 8.26
CA ASP A 119 -15.89 -15.93 8.70
C ASP A 119 -14.87 -16.68 7.83
N ARG A 120 -14.17 -15.95 6.95
CA ARG A 120 -12.85 -16.37 6.46
C ARG A 120 -11.73 -15.46 6.97
N ASP A 121 -11.15 -15.97 8.06
CA ASP A 121 -9.76 -15.86 8.50
C ASP A 121 -8.79 -15.49 7.37
N TRP A 122 -8.26 -14.27 7.42
CA TRP A 122 -7.18 -13.83 6.53
C TRP A 122 -5.89 -14.54 6.97
N HIS A 123 -5.50 -15.50 6.14
CA HIS A 123 -4.51 -16.52 6.42
C HIS A 123 -3.16 -16.01 6.94
N ARG A 124 -2.74 -16.63 8.05
CA ARG A 124 -1.34 -16.86 8.44
C ARG A 124 -0.58 -17.58 7.33
N ARG A 125 0.59 -17.09 6.96
CA ARG A 125 1.88 -17.78 7.13
C ARG A 125 3.03 -16.85 6.84
#